data_AF-A0A450RWK5-F1
#
_entry.id   AF-A0A450RWK5-F1
#
_cell.length_a   1.000
_cell.length_b   1.000
_cell.length_c   1.000
_cell.angle_alpha   90.00
_cell.angle_beta   90.00
_cell.angle_gamma   90.00
#
_symmetry.space_group_name_H-M   'P 1'
#
loop_
_entity.id
_entity.type
_entity.pdbx_description
1 polymer ?
#
loop_
_entity_poly.entity_id
_entity_poly.type
_entity_poly.pdbx_seq_one_letter_code
_entity_poly.pdbx_strand_id
1 'polypeptide(L)'
;MIRVRGEAGTRFLATLGIARRELVVLDYSHAKLFSEKIDAEWVRRLTDDMPTAETLEAFVSRFRRFQDTVGDKLVPRALVALLERPRSLIDNLSRAEQLGWIEDAEAWATARELRNWLIHEYMQDADRFVVDIHAAGGFIEMFRRSYANFLAVAEKHFGVGEQQLESDF
;
A
#
# COMPACT_ATOMS: atom_id res chain seq x y z
N MET A 1 -8.93 6.13 29.93
CA MET A 1 -7.95 7.01 29.25
C MET A 1 -6.79 6.15 28.77
N ILE A 2 -6.79 5.84 27.48
CA ILE A 2 -5.74 5.04 26.83
C ILE A 2 -4.46 5.90 26.84
N ARG A 3 -3.45 5.47 27.60
CA ARG A 3 -2.13 6.12 27.59
C ARG A 3 -1.49 5.83 26.24
N VAL A 4 -1.71 6.70 25.26
CA VAL A 4 -0.92 6.71 24.03
C VAL A 4 0.55 6.85 24.45
N ARG A 5 1.35 5.83 24.13
CA ARG A 5 2.77 5.75 24.51
C ARG A 5 3.57 6.81 23.75
N GLY A 6 3.60 8.04 24.27
CA GLY A 6 4.41 9.15 23.78
C GLY A 6 4.12 9.59 22.35
N GLU A 7 4.84 10.62 21.89
CA GLU A 7 4.70 11.22 20.56
C GLU A 7 4.90 10.21 19.41
N ALA A 8 5.79 9.23 19.59
CA ALA A 8 6.04 8.17 18.61
C ALA A 8 4.81 7.28 18.40
N GLY A 9 4.14 6.84 19.48
CA GLY A 9 2.91 6.07 19.40
C GLY A 9 1.80 6.84 18.70
N THR A 10 1.61 8.12 19.03
CA THR A 10 0.62 8.97 18.37
C THR A 10 0.86 9.07 16.86
N ARG A 11 2.12 9.30 16.45
CA ARG A 11 2.48 9.38 15.02
C ARG A 11 2.25 8.05 14.30
N PHE A 12 2.61 6.93 14.92
CA PHE A 12 2.34 5.60 14.36
C PHE A 12 0.84 5.40 14.13
N LEU A 13 0.02 5.60 15.16
CA LEU A 13 -1.44 5.42 15.08
C LEU A 13 -2.09 6.35 14.04
N ALA A 14 -1.71 7.62 14.00
CA ALA A 14 -2.20 8.56 12.99
C ALA A 14 -1.84 8.11 11.56
N THR A 15 -0.64 7.56 11.36
CA THR A 15 -0.21 7.03 10.05
C THR A 15 -0.99 5.78 9.68
N LEU A 16 -1.28 4.92 10.65
CA LEU A 16 -2.08 3.72 10.44
C LEU A 16 -3.51 4.09 10.00
N GLY A 17 -4.10 5.13 10.58
CA GLY A 17 -5.39 5.68 10.12
C GLY A 17 -5.35 6.22 8.69
N ILE A 18 -4.25 6.87 8.29
CA ILE A 18 -4.04 7.30 6.89
C ILE A 18 -3.94 6.07 5.97
N ALA A 19 -3.11 5.09 6.31
CA ALA A 19 -2.92 3.87 5.53
C ALA A 19 -4.23 3.13 5.32
N ARG A 20 -5.09 3.08 6.35
CA ARG A 20 -6.44 2.51 6.25
C ARG A 20 -7.28 3.18 5.17
N ARG A 21 -7.41 4.51 5.23
CA ARG A 21 -8.21 5.27 4.25
C ARG A 21 -7.69 5.09 2.83
N GLU A 22 -6.36 5.05 2.68
CA GLU A 22 -5.71 4.78 1.41
C GLU A 22 -5.99 3.36 0.90
N LEU A 23 -5.98 2.36 1.77
CA LEU A 23 -6.31 0.98 1.42
C LEU A 23 -7.77 0.86 0.97
N VAL A 24 -8.72 1.49 1.66
CA VAL A 24 -10.14 1.48 1.27
C VAL A 24 -10.34 2.01 -0.16
N VAL A 25 -9.76 3.16 -0.49
CA VAL A 25 -9.91 3.72 -1.85
C VAL A 25 -9.08 2.96 -2.89
N LEU A 26 -7.98 2.34 -2.49
CA LEU A 26 -7.18 1.45 -3.35
C LEU A 26 -7.97 0.19 -3.70
N ASP A 27 -8.60 -0.46 -2.72
CA ASP A 27 -9.47 -1.62 -2.90
C ASP A 27 -10.64 -1.31 -3.84
N TYR A 28 -11.26 -0.14 -3.68
CA TYR A 28 -12.30 0.31 -4.62
C TYR A 28 -11.77 0.44 -6.05
N SER A 29 -10.63 1.10 -6.26
CA SER A 29 -10.04 1.21 -7.62
C SER A 29 -9.61 -0.13 -8.18
N HIS A 30 -9.08 -1.03 -7.35
CA HIS A 30 -8.70 -2.38 -7.75
C HIS A 30 -9.93 -3.15 -8.20
N ALA A 31 -10.98 -3.24 -7.37
CA ALA A 31 -12.22 -3.91 -7.72
C ALA A 31 -12.85 -3.34 -9.00
N LYS A 32 -12.84 -2.01 -9.18
CA LYS A 32 -13.34 -1.36 -10.39
C LYS A 32 -12.50 -1.74 -11.62
N LEU A 33 -11.18 -1.56 -11.57
CA LEU A 33 -10.29 -1.81 -12.71
C LEU A 33 -10.33 -3.28 -13.15
N PHE A 34 -10.26 -4.20 -12.19
CA PHE A 34 -10.25 -5.65 -12.44
C PHE A 34 -11.65 -6.26 -12.61
N SER A 35 -12.70 -5.43 -12.65
CA SER A 35 -14.02 -5.90 -13.11
C SER A 35 -14.11 -6.03 -14.63
N GLU A 36 -13.17 -5.41 -15.35
CA GLU A 36 -13.01 -5.53 -16.79
C GLU A 36 -11.98 -6.60 -17.16
N LYS A 37 -12.09 -7.14 -18.37
CA LYS A 37 -11.03 -7.95 -18.96
C LYS A 37 -9.91 -7.04 -19.45
N ILE A 38 -8.77 -7.09 -18.77
CA ILE A 38 -7.57 -6.33 -19.11
C ILE A 38 -6.73 -7.20 -20.07
N ASP A 39 -6.70 -6.84 -21.35
CA ASP A 39 -5.87 -7.46 -22.37
C ASP A 39 -5.23 -6.41 -23.28
N ALA A 40 -4.46 -6.82 -24.30
CA ALA A 40 -3.73 -5.87 -25.13
C ALA A 40 -4.67 -4.95 -25.94
N GLU A 41 -5.89 -5.40 -26.25
CA GLU A 41 -6.91 -4.55 -26.88
C GLU A 41 -7.44 -3.51 -25.88
N TRP A 42 -7.70 -3.93 -24.65
CA TRP A 42 -8.03 -3.03 -23.54
C TRP A 42 -6.96 -1.94 -23.35
N VAL A 43 -5.68 -2.29 -23.42
CA VAL A 43 -4.58 -1.31 -23.29
C VAL A 43 -4.55 -0.34 -24.48
N ARG A 44 -4.69 -0.86 -25.72
CA ARG A 44 -4.67 -0.02 -26.92
C ARG A 44 -5.79 1.02 -26.97
N ARG A 45 -6.95 0.74 -26.39
CA ARG A 45 -8.06 1.70 -26.34
C ARG A 45 -7.89 2.82 -25.32
N LEU A 46 -6.94 2.72 -24.38
CA LEU A 46 -6.74 3.73 -23.32
C LEU A 46 -6.49 5.14 -23.87
N THR A 47 -5.93 5.26 -25.08
CA THR A 47 -5.69 6.57 -25.72
C THR A 47 -6.99 7.30 -26.07
N ASP A 48 -8.03 6.56 -26.44
CA ASP A 48 -9.30 7.11 -26.93
C ASP A 48 -10.45 6.97 -25.92
N ASP A 49 -10.28 6.12 -24.89
CA ASP A 49 -11.24 5.85 -23.83
C ASP A 49 -10.81 6.50 -22.50
N MET A 50 -11.12 7.79 -22.37
CA MET A 50 -10.79 8.58 -21.18
C MET A 50 -11.33 7.96 -19.86
N PRO A 51 -12.59 7.50 -19.77
CA PRO A 51 -13.09 6.86 -18.54
C PRO A 51 -12.28 5.63 -18.08
N THR A 52 -11.82 4.81 -19.03
CA THR A 52 -10.99 3.63 -18.73
C THR A 52 -9.58 4.07 -18.31
N ALA A 53 -8.98 5.04 -19.00
CA ALA A 53 -7.68 5.62 -18.64
C ALA A 53 -7.69 6.24 -17.24
N GLU A 54 -8.73 7.01 -16.88
CA GLU A 54 -8.89 7.58 -15.54
C GLU A 54 -9.02 6.50 -14.46
N THR A 55 -9.70 5.39 -14.79
CA THR A 55 -9.84 4.26 -13.85
C THR A 55 -8.50 3.61 -13.55
N LEU A 56 -7.67 3.42 -14.58
CA LEU A 56 -6.30 2.93 -14.43
C LEU A 56 -5.42 3.92 -13.66
N GLU A 57 -5.42 5.20 -14.02
CA GLU A 57 -4.63 6.23 -13.35
C GLU A 57 -4.98 6.32 -11.86
N ALA A 58 -6.28 6.26 -11.54
CA ALA A 58 -6.74 6.23 -10.17
C ALA A 58 -6.16 5.03 -9.40
N PHE A 59 -6.17 3.83 -9.99
CA PHE A 59 -5.55 2.65 -9.39
C PHE A 59 -4.04 2.83 -9.19
N VAL A 60 -3.29 3.20 -10.22
CA VAL A 60 -1.83 3.36 -10.18
C VAL A 60 -1.41 4.41 -9.14
N SER A 61 -2.10 5.54 -9.10
CA SER A 61 -1.87 6.61 -8.13
C SER A 61 -2.11 6.14 -6.70
N ARG A 62 -3.19 5.39 -6.45
CA ARG A 62 -3.53 4.85 -5.13
C ARG A 62 -2.58 3.73 -4.70
N PHE A 63 -2.18 2.87 -5.64
CA PHE A 63 -1.21 1.79 -5.44
C PHE A 63 0.15 2.35 -4.99
N ARG A 64 0.62 3.41 -5.68
CA ARG A 64 1.80 4.18 -5.29
C ARG A 64 1.68 4.76 -3.88
N ARG A 65 0.60 5.49 -3.64
CA ARG A 65 0.41 6.26 -2.41
C ARG A 65 0.38 5.35 -1.18
N PHE A 66 -0.33 4.23 -1.25
CA PHE A 66 -0.38 3.27 -0.15
C PHE A 66 1.02 2.73 0.18
N GLN A 67 1.84 2.41 -0.83
CA GLN A 67 3.21 1.95 -0.61
C GLN A 67 4.10 3.02 0.02
N ASP A 68 3.99 4.28 -0.42
CA ASP A 68 4.74 5.39 0.17
C ASP A 68 4.33 5.64 1.62
N THR A 69 3.04 5.50 1.93
CA THR A 69 2.56 5.60 3.32
C THR A 69 3.06 4.43 4.16
N VAL A 70 2.97 3.20 3.69
CA VAL A 70 3.37 2.03 4.47
C VAL A 70 4.90 1.94 4.61
N GLY A 71 5.61 1.88 3.49
CA GLY A 71 7.06 1.68 3.47
C GLY A 71 7.86 2.86 4.02
N ASP A 72 7.55 4.09 3.58
CA ASP A 72 8.36 5.26 3.93
C ASP A 72 7.96 5.87 5.28
N LYS A 73 6.76 5.58 5.79
CA LYS A 73 6.24 6.21 7.02
C LYS A 73 5.78 5.20 8.06
N LEU A 74 4.86 4.30 7.74
CA LEU A 74 4.24 3.43 8.75
C LEU A 74 5.26 2.49 9.38
N VAL A 75 6.05 1.78 8.55
CA VAL A 75 7.12 0.87 9.00
C VAL A 75 8.11 1.60 9.93
N PRO A 76 8.77 2.69 9.52
CA PRO A 76 9.75 3.36 10.40
C PRO A 76 9.08 3.96 11.65
N ARG A 77 7.84 4.46 11.56
CA ARG A 77 7.13 4.98 12.74
C ARG A 77 6.76 3.87 13.73
N ALA A 78 6.38 2.69 13.25
CA ALA A 78 6.13 1.52 14.08
C ALA A 78 7.41 1.06 14.81
N LEU A 79 8.55 1.02 14.11
CA LEU A 79 9.86 0.73 14.71
C LEU A 79 10.16 1.70 15.86
N VAL A 80 10.07 3.02 15.61
CA VAL A 80 10.32 4.04 16.65
C VAL A 80 9.36 3.91 17.83
N ALA A 81 8.07 3.66 17.56
CA ALA A 81 7.06 3.51 18.61
C ALA A 81 7.30 2.28 19.50
N LEU A 82 8.05 1.29 19.00
CA LEU A 82 8.49 0.10 19.72
C LEU A 82 9.97 0.19 20.18
N LEU A 83 10.54 1.40 20.19
CA LEU A 83 11.90 1.69 20.65
C LEU A 83 13.02 1.08 19.77
N GLU A 84 12.71 0.70 18.53
CA GLU A 84 13.70 0.34 17.52
C GLU A 84 14.17 1.57 16.72
N ARG A 85 15.36 1.46 16.09
CA ARG A 85 15.93 2.54 15.27
C ARG A 85 15.72 2.22 13.78
N PRO A 86 14.97 3.06 13.04
CA PRO A 86 14.87 2.93 11.59
C PRO A 86 16.22 3.11 10.90
N ARG A 87 16.38 2.42 9.78
CA ARG A 87 17.54 2.47 8.88
C ARG A 87 17.07 2.77 7.46
N SER A 88 17.78 2.29 6.45
CA SER A 88 17.38 2.38 5.05
C SER A 88 16.02 1.71 4.81
N LEU A 89 15.35 2.04 3.71
CA LEU A 89 14.05 1.46 3.37
C LEU A 89 14.12 -0.07 3.34
N ILE A 90 15.12 -0.64 2.66
CA ILE A 90 15.27 -2.09 2.53
C ILE A 90 15.52 -2.75 3.90
N ASP A 91 16.38 -2.16 4.73
CA ASP A 91 16.62 -2.66 6.09
C ASP A 91 15.35 -2.63 6.95
N ASN A 92 14.52 -1.61 6.77
CA ASN A 92 13.26 -1.47 7.49
C ASN A 92 12.22 -2.49 7.00
N LEU A 93 12.14 -2.77 5.69
CA LEU A 93 11.27 -3.81 5.15
C LEU A 93 11.72 -5.19 5.64
N SER A 94 13.00 -5.53 5.55
CA SER A 94 13.52 -6.79 6.10
C SER A 94 13.27 -6.90 7.60
N ARG A 95 13.36 -5.79 8.34
CA ARG A 95 13.01 -5.80 9.77
C ARG A 95 11.51 -6.01 10.00
N ALA A 96 10.66 -5.35 9.22
CA ALA A 96 9.22 -5.52 9.28
C ALA A 96 8.79 -6.97 8.97
N GLU A 97 9.47 -7.61 8.02
CA GLU A 97 9.28 -9.04 7.71
C GLU A 97 9.65 -9.94 8.90
N GLN A 98 10.82 -9.73 9.51
CA GLN A 98 11.22 -10.47 10.72
C GLN A 98 10.24 -10.29 11.89
N LEU A 99 9.57 -9.14 11.96
CA LEU A 99 8.57 -8.83 12.98
C LEU A 99 7.15 -9.30 12.60
N GLY A 100 6.97 -9.85 11.39
CA GLY A 100 5.69 -10.33 10.87
C GLY A 100 4.71 -9.22 10.48
N TRP A 101 5.20 -8.00 10.22
CA TRP A 101 4.35 -6.87 9.81
C TRP A 101 4.08 -6.89 8.31
N ILE A 102 5.04 -7.36 7.54
CA ILE A 102 4.91 -7.68 6.12
C ILE A 102 5.30 -9.14 5.92
N GLU A 103 4.80 -9.79 4.88
CA GLU A 103 5.07 -11.21 4.63
C GLU A 103 6.40 -11.44 3.90
N ASP A 104 6.77 -10.52 2.99
CA ASP A 104 7.91 -10.68 2.09
C ASP A 104 8.48 -9.30 1.72
N ALA A 105 9.72 -9.01 2.16
CA ALA A 105 10.35 -7.73 1.90
C ALA A 105 10.77 -7.56 0.42
N GLU A 106 11.12 -8.66 -0.26
CA GLU A 106 11.51 -8.65 -1.67
C GLU A 106 10.30 -8.38 -2.56
N ALA A 107 9.17 -9.04 -2.30
CA ALA A 107 7.90 -8.77 -3.00
C ALA A 107 7.45 -7.31 -2.84
N TRP A 108 7.64 -6.72 -1.65
CA TRP A 108 7.41 -5.29 -1.41
C TRP A 108 8.33 -4.39 -2.25
N ALA A 109 9.61 -4.75 -2.40
CA ALA A 109 10.53 -4.03 -3.26
C ALA A 109 10.12 -4.13 -4.74
N THR A 110 9.74 -5.33 -5.21
CA THR A 110 9.23 -5.55 -6.57
C THR A 110 7.98 -4.72 -6.86
N ALA A 111 7.00 -4.70 -5.93
CA ALA A 111 5.80 -3.88 -6.07
C ALA A 111 6.12 -2.38 -6.21
N ARG A 112 7.18 -1.93 -5.52
CA ARG A 112 7.64 -0.54 -5.52
C ARG A 112 8.40 -0.17 -6.80
N GLU A 113 9.10 -1.11 -7.41
CA GLU A 113 9.66 -0.95 -8.75
C GLU A 113 8.54 -0.85 -9.78
N LEU A 114 7.59 -1.80 -9.75
CA LEU A 114 6.44 -1.88 -10.67
C LEU A 114 5.63 -0.57 -10.73
N ARG A 115 5.47 0.08 -9.58
CA ARG A 115 4.87 1.41 -9.46
C ARG A 115 5.48 2.45 -10.41
N ASN A 116 6.80 2.42 -10.63
CA ASN A 116 7.47 3.38 -11.52
C ASN A 116 7.20 3.04 -12.99
N TRP A 117 7.13 1.75 -13.33
CA TRP A 117 6.84 1.26 -14.69
C TRP A 117 5.41 1.60 -15.13
N LEU A 118 4.44 1.48 -14.22
CA LEU A 118 3.02 1.70 -14.52
C LEU A 118 2.66 3.13 -14.98
N ILE A 119 3.54 4.12 -14.75
CA ILE A 119 3.27 5.52 -15.07
C ILE A 119 3.73 5.86 -16.52
N HIS A 120 4.66 5.10 -17.11
CA HIS A 120 5.40 5.56 -18.29
C HIS A 120 5.43 4.60 -19.49
N GLU A 121 5.13 3.32 -19.32
CA GLU A 121 5.48 2.30 -20.33
C GLU A 121 4.33 1.83 -21.23
N TYR A 122 3.08 2.16 -20.91
CA TYR A 122 1.92 1.63 -21.65
C TYR A 122 1.86 2.05 -23.13
N MET A 123 2.58 3.11 -23.50
CA MET A 123 2.64 3.60 -24.88
C MET A 123 3.66 2.84 -25.75
N GLN A 124 4.49 1.96 -25.16
CA GLN A 124 5.58 1.29 -25.88
C GLN A 124 5.27 -0.19 -26.17
N ASP A 125 4.67 -0.90 -25.23
CA ASP A 125 4.35 -2.33 -25.37
C ASP A 125 3.06 -2.69 -24.59
N ALA A 126 1.98 -2.92 -25.33
CA ALA A 126 0.68 -3.22 -24.74
C ALA A 126 0.65 -4.59 -24.02
N ASP A 127 1.31 -5.60 -24.56
CA ASP A 127 1.33 -6.95 -23.98
C ASP A 127 2.14 -6.95 -22.68
N ARG A 128 3.27 -6.26 -22.65
CA ARG A 128 4.05 -6.07 -21.43
C ARG A 128 3.23 -5.31 -20.38
N PHE A 129 2.54 -4.25 -20.78
CA PHE A 129 1.75 -3.45 -19.84
C PHE A 129 0.58 -4.22 -19.22
N VAL A 130 -0.05 -5.14 -19.97
CA VAL A 130 -1.04 -6.07 -19.41
C VAL A 130 -0.44 -6.90 -18.28
N VAL A 131 0.76 -7.46 -18.49
CA VAL A 131 1.46 -8.25 -17.46
C VAL A 131 1.73 -7.40 -16.22
N ASP A 132 2.21 -6.18 -16.41
CA ASP A 132 2.55 -5.26 -15.32
C ASP A 132 1.30 -4.84 -14.51
N ILE A 133 0.16 -4.57 -15.17
CA ILE A 133 -1.10 -4.29 -14.47
C ILE A 133 -1.53 -5.48 -13.62
N HIS A 134 -1.52 -6.70 -14.18
CA HIS A 134 -1.94 -7.90 -13.42
C HIS A 134 -1.00 -8.19 -12.26
N ALA A 135 0.31 -8.02 -12.42
CA ALA A 135 1.27 -8.14 -11.34
C ALA A 135 0.95 -7.15 -10.21
N ALA A 136 0.61 -5.90 -10.55
CA ALA A 136 0.25 -4.87 -9.58
C ALA A 136 -1.04 -5.22 -8.81
N GLY A 137 -2.05 -5.75 -9.52
CA GLY A 137 -3.27 -6.26 -8.90
C GLY A 137 -3.00 -7.43 -7.94
N GLY A 138 -2.06 -8.30 -8.29
CA GLY A 138 -1.65 -9.43 -7.45
C GLY A 138 -1.09 -9.04 -6.08
N PHE A 139 -0.47 -7.86 -5.95
CA PHE A 139 0.09 -7.38 -4.68
C PHE A 139 -0.94 -6.83 -3.69
N ILE A 140 -2.18 -6.58 -4.11
CA ILE A 140 -3.18 -5.95 -3.22
C ILE A 140 -3.47 -6.81 -1.99
N GLU A 141 -3.47 -8.13 -2.13
CA GLU A 141 -3.69 -9.02 -0.98
C GLU A 141 -2.55 -8.92 0.05
N MET A 142 -1.30 -8.86 -0.41
CA MET A 142 -0.13 -8.62 0.46
C MET A 142 -0.26 -7.29 1.22
N PHE A 143 -0.78 -6.25 0.57
CA PHE A 143 -1.02 -4.95 1.19
C PHE A 143 -2.10 -4.99 2.27
N ARG A 144 -3.21 -5.71 2.02
CA ARG A 144 -4.27 -5.92 3.02
C ARG A 144 -3.75 -6.63 4.26
N ARG A 145 -3.00 -7.72 4.06
CA ARG A 145 -2.41 -8.48 5.17
C ARG A 145 -1.40 -7.64 5.95
N SER A 146 -0.57 -6.87 5.26
CA SER A 146 0.36 -5.95 5.91
C SER A 146 -0.36 -4.94 6.79
N TYR A 147 -1.45 -4.33 6.29
CA TYR A 147 -2.29 -3.44 7.10
C TYR A 147 -2.87 -4.15 8.33
N ALA A 148 -3.45 -5.35 8.15
CA ALA A 148 -4.02 -6.13 9.25
C ALA A 148 -2.96 -6.46 10.33
N ASN A 149 -1.73 -6.77 9.92
CA ASN A 149 -0.62 -7.02 10.86
C ASN A 149 -0.25 -5.75 11.65
N PHE A 150 -0.21 -4.58 11.01
CA PHE A 150 0.02 -3.32 11.72
C PHE A 150 -1.14 -2.94 12.65
N LEU A 151 -2.37 -3.26 12.28
CA LEU A 151 -3.53 -3.11 13.16
C LEU A 151 -3.38 -4.00 14.40
N ALA A 152 -2.98 -5.26 14.25
CA ALA A 152 -2.69 -6.14 15.38
C ALA A 152 -1.57 -5.60 16.28
N VAL A 153 -0.56 -4.91 15.72
CA VAL A 153 0.47 -4.20 16.50
C VAL A 153 -0.15 -3.05 17.30
N ALA A 154 -1.02 -2.25 16.69
CA ALA A 154 -1.73 -1.16 17.36
C ALA A 154 -2.57 -1.67 18.53
N GLU A 155 -3.33 -2.75 18.34
CA GLU A 155 -4.14 -3.38 19.37
C GLU A 155 -3.27 -3.90 20.52
N LYS A 156 -2.26 -4.71 20.19
CA LYS A 156 -1.39 -5.37 21.16
C LYS A 156 -0.58 -4.39 22.01
N HIS A 157 -0.04 -3.34 21.41
CA HIS A 157 0.94 -2.47 22.08
C HIS A 157 0.36 -1.13 22.55
N PHE A 158 -0.77 -0.71 21.99
CA PHE A 158 -1.38 0.60 22.28
C PHE A 158 -2.85 0.50 22.70
N GLY A 159 -3.50 -0.67 22.59
CA GLY A 159 -4.91 -0.85 22.95
C GLY A 159 -5.86 -0.07 22.03
N VAL A 160 -5.45 0.14 20.78
CA VAL A 160 -6.23 0.87 19.76
C VAL A 160 -6.58 -0.11 18.65
N GLY A 161 -7.86 -0.44 18.54
CA GLY A 161 -8.43 -1.21 17.43
C GLY A 161 -8.94 -0.32 16.31
N GLU A 162 -9.47 -0.96 15.26
CA GLU A 162 -9.81 -0.27 14.01
C GLU A 162 -10.86 0.82 14.18
N GLN A 163 -11.93 0.56 14.95
CA GLN A 163 -13.03 1.52 15.19
C GLN A 163 -12.55 2.83 15.83
N GLN A 164 -11.48 2.77 16.61
CA GLN A 164 -10.90 3.96 17.25
C GLN A 164 -10.08 4.78 16.24
N LEU A 165 -9.46 4.13 15.25
CA LEU A 165 -8.79 4.82 14.15
C LEU A 165 -9.79 5.53 13.22
N GLU A 166 -11.07 5.14 13.22
CA GLU A 166 -12.14 5.81 12.46
C GLU A 166 -12.62 7.11 13.13
N SER A 167 -12.55 7.18 14.45
CA SER A 167 -13.19 8.22 15.25
C SER A 167 -12.27 9.41 15.56
N ASP A 168 -10.94 9.20 15.51
CA ASP A 168 -9.95 10.16 16.02
C ASP A 168 -9.27 11.02 14.92
N PHE A 169 -9.62 10.88 13.64
CA PHE A 169 -9.02 11.66 12.53
C PHE A 169 -9.95 11.95 11.35
#